data_AF-A0A3D5FWV5-F1
#
_entry.id   AF-A0A3D5FWV5-F1
#
_cell.length_a   1.000
_cell.length_b   1.000
_cell.length_c   1.000
_cell.angle_alpha   90.00
_cell.angle_beta   90.00
_cell.angle_gamma   90.00
#
_symmetry.space_group_name_H-M   'P 1'
#
loop_
_entity.id
_entity.type
_entity.pdbx_description
1 polymer ?
#
loop_
_entity_poly.entity_id
_entity_poly.type
_entity_poly.pdbx_seq_one_letter_code
_entity_poly.pdbx_strand_id
1 'polypeptide(L)'
;MVKQTNDIQIDDRDWAALSLGDRIRQIELEGYLIVPDLLDEDHLARLKTQAATWETGPRDYSPHQRGRRDVQWEGGPATDLIAHEPTLELLRAIFGDQ
;
A
#
# COMPACT_ATOMS: atom_id res chain seq x y z
N MET A 1 -22.42 -20.55 -26.45
CA MET A 1 -22.03 -19.59 -25.40
C MET A 1 -20.70 -18.98 -25.78
N VAL A 2 -20.68 -17.70 -26.17
CA VAL A 2 -19.44 -16.96 -26.41
C VAL A 2 -18.88 -16.59 -25.03
N LYS A 3 -17.68 -17.06 -24.69
CA LYS A 3 -16.94 -16.56 -23.52
C LYS A 3 -16.55 -15.12 -23.84
N GLN A 4 -17.14 -14.16 -23.13
CA GLN A 4 -16.58 -12.81 -23.08
C GLN A 4 -15.24 -12.91 -22.36
N THR A 5 -14.15 -12.77 -23.13
CA THR A 5 -12.84 -12.48 -22.56
C THR A 5 -12.92 -11.03 -22.10
N ASN A 6 -13.11 -10.78 -20.81
CA ASN A 6 -12.93 -9.44 -20.26
C ASN A 6 -11.45 -9.11 -20.47
N ASP A 7 -11.16 -8.26 -21.43
CA ASP A 7 -9.82 -7.77 -21.67
C ASP A 7 -9.44 -6.89 -20.47
N ILE A 8 -8.52 -7.37 -19.63
CA ILE A 8 -8.06 -6.64 -18.45
C ILE A 8 -7.33 -5.41 -18.98
N GLN A 9 -7.93 -4.24 -18.79
CA GLN A 9 -7.26 -2.98 -19.08
C GLN A 9 -6.20 -2.77 -18.00
N ILE A 10 -4.94 -2.93 -18.38
CA ILE A 10 -3.80 -2.65 -17.50
C ILE A 10 -3.57 -1.14 -17.51
N ASP A 11 -3.54 -0.54 -16.33
CA ASP A 11 -3.14 0.85 -16.16
C ASP A 11 -1.61 0.95 -16.22
N ASP A 12 -1.09 1.53 -17.30
CA ASP A 12 0.33 1.64 -17.63
C ASP A 12 0.89 3.05 -17.37
N ARG A 13 0.16 3.90 -16.64
CA ARG A 13 0.62 5.24 -16.28
C ARG A 13 1.95 5.20 -15.52
N ASP A 14 2.83 6.16 -15.83
CA ASP A 14 4.01 6.43 -15.03
C ASP A 14 3.61 7.20 -13.77
N TRP A 15 3.35 6.45 -12.70
CA TRP A 15 2.95 6.99 -11.40
C TRP A 15 4.02 7.86 -10.75
N ALA A 16 5.30 7.63 -11.05
CA ALA A 16 6.40 8.42 -10.50
C ALA A 16 6.45 9.82 -11.12
N ALA A 17 6.02 9.96 -12.38
CA ALA A 17 5.99 11.22 -13.12
C ALA A 17 4.84 12.16 -12.72
N LEU A 18 3.89 11.72 -11.89
CA LEU A 18 2.78 12.57 -11.46
C LEU A 18 3.26 13.73 -10.60
N SER A 19 2.89 14.96 -11.00
CA SER A 19 3.12 16.15 -10.17
C SER A 19 2.26 16.11 -8.90
N LEU A 20 2.54 16.98 -7.93
CA LEU A 20 1.69 17.07 -6.73
C LEU A 20 0.21 17.36 -7.08
N GLY A 21 -0.05 18.24 -8.04
CA GLY A 21 -1.41 18.55 -8.50
C GLY A 21 -2.11 17.35 -9.12
N ASP A 22 -1.39 16.54 -9.91
CA ASP A 22 -1.93 15.31 -10.49
C ASP A 22 -2.27 14.28 -9.41
N ARG A 23 -1.40 14.14 -8.40
CA ARG A 23 -1.61 13.24 -7.25
C ARG A 23 -2.85 13.62 -6.44
N ILE A 24 -3.04 14.91 -6.16
CA ILE A 24 -4.24 15.42 -5.46
C ILE A 24 -5.49 15.11 -6.29
N ARG A 25 -5.50 15.50 -7.57
CA ARG A 25 -6.63 15.25 -8.49
C ARG A 25 -6.96 13.75 -8.58
N GLN A 26 -5.95 12.90 -8.64
CA GLN A 26 -6.09 11.44 -8.75
C GLN A 26 -6.80 10.85 -7.52
N ILE A 27 -6.43 11.27 -6.31
CA ILE A 27 -7.12 10.83 -5.10
C ILE A 27 -8.56 11.37 -5.05
N GLU A 28 -8.77 12.63 -5.42
CA GLU A 28 -10.10 13.26 -5.39
C GLU A 28 -11.09 12.63 -6.36
N LEU A 29 -10.64 12.26 -7.57
CA LEU A 29 -11.51 11.73 -8.61
C LEU A 29 -11.63 10.21 -8.59
N GLU A 30 -10.53 9.50 -8.36
CA GLU A 30 -10.49 8.04 -8.46
C GLU A 30 -10.52 7.35 -7.10
N GLY A 31 -10.28 8.09 -6.00
CA GLY A 31 -10.28 7.56 -4.64
C GLY A 31 -9.04 6.74 -4.26
N TYR A 32 -7.99 6.73 -5.09
CA TYR A 32 -6.73 6.04 -4.81
C TYR A 32 -5.53 6.71 -5.50
N LEU A 33 -4.33 6.51 -4.93
CA LEU A 33 -3.05 6.90 -5.51
C LEU A 33 -2.03 5.77 -5.32
N ILE A 34 -1.26 5.49 -6.36
CA ILE A 34 -0.08 4.64 -6.28
C ILE A 34 1.14 5.54 -6.11
N VAL A 35 1.96 5.22 -5.10
CA VAL A 35 3.20 5.94 -4.77
C VAL A 35 4.36 4.96 -4.90
N PRO A 36 5.02 4.91 -6.07
CA PRO A 36 6.19 4.07 -6.26
C PRO A 36 7.30 4.43 -5.27
N ASP A 37 8.11 3.43 -4.91
CA ASP A 37 9.34 3.60 -4.13
C ASP A 37 9.17 4.31 -2.77
N LEU A 38 7.96 4.32 -2.21
CA LEU A 38 7.71 4.84 -0.85
C LEU A 38 8.48 4.04 0.21
N LEU A 39 8.68 2.74 -0.05
CA LEU A 39 9.57 1.86 0.70
C LEU A 39 10.65 1.34 -0.24
N ASP A 40 11.92 1.47 0.15
CA ASP A 40 13.02 0.90 -0.61
C ASP A 40 13.09 -0.64 -0.51
N GLU A 41 13.94 -1.25 -1.34
CA GLU A 41 14.10 -2.69 -1.42
C GLU A 41 14.53 -3.32 -0.08
N ASP A 42 15.38 -2.62 0.69
CA ASP A 42 15.89 -3.09 1.97
C ASP A 42 14.79 -3.11 3.05
N HIS A 43 13.97 -2.06 3.13
CA HIS A 43 12.77 -2.00 3.96
C HIS A 43 11.82 -3.15 3.62
N LEU A 44 11.55 -3.37 2.33
CA LEU A 44 10.69 -4.47 1.89
C LEU A 44 11.27 -5.85 2.24
N ALA A 45 12.58 -6.04 2.08
CA ALA A 45 13.25 -7.30 2.43
C ALA A 45 13.16 -7.59 3.94
N ARG A 46 13.39 -6.58 4.79
CA ARG A 46 13.25 -6.67 6.25
C ARG A 46 11.82 -6.99 6.67
N LEU A 47 10.83 -6.31 6.09
CA LEU A 47 9.40 -6.55 6.36
C LEU A 47 8.98 -7.96 5.95
N LYS A 48 9.38 -8.42 4.76
CA LYS A 48 9.11 -9.79 4.29
C LYS A 48 9.71 -10.84 5.22
N THR A 49 10.95 -10.61 5.66
CA THR A 49 11.64 -11.50 6.61
C THR A 49 10.91 -11.57 7.94
N GLN A 50 10.51 -10.42 8.49
CA GLN A 50 9.73 -10.37 9.72
C GLN A 50 8.36 -11.07 9.54
N ALA A 51 7.63 -10.74 8.48
CA ALA A 51 6.29 -11.28 8.24
C ALA A 51 6.29 -12.80 8.01
N ALA A 52 7.37 -13.36 7.44
CA ALA A 52 7.51 -14.81 7.25
C ALA A 52 7.55 -15.60 8.57
N THR A 53 7.88 -14.95 9.68
CA THR A 53 7.90 -15.57 11.03
C THR A 53 6.52 -15.59 11.71
N TRP A 54 5.54 -14.86 11.17
CA TRP A 54 4.27 -14.67 11.82
C TRP A 54 3.29 -15.82 11.53
N GLU A 55 2.72 -16.38 12.59
CA GLU A 55 1.52 -17.19 12.46
C GLU A 55 0.33 -16.32 12.03
N THR A 56 -0.39 -16.76 10.98
CA THR A 56 -1.57 -16.08 10.44
C THR A 56 -2.81 -16.95 10.58
N GLY A 57 -3.94 -16.33 10.92
CA GLY A 57 -5.25 -16.97 10.98
C GLY A 57 -6.10 -16.70 9.72
N PRO A 58 -7.07 -17.58 9.39
CA PRO A 58 -8.02 -17.34 8.31
C PRO A 58 -8.97 -16.17 8.62
N ARG A 59 -9.61 -15.63 7.58
CA ARG A 59 -10.66 -14.60 7.70
C ARG A 59 -11.99 -15.12 7.12
N ASP A 60 -13.09 -14.67 7.71
CA ASP A 60 -14.44 -15.17 7.38
C ASP A 60 -14.92 -14.79 5.97
N TYR A 61 -14.30 -13.78 5.35
CA TYR A 61 -14.75 -13.23 4.06
C TYR A 61 -14.10 -13.90 2.84
N SER A 62 -13.00 -14.65 3.00
CA SER A 62 -12.34 -15.36 1.90
C SER A 62 -11.40 -16.46 2.38
N PRO A 63 -11.44 -17.67 1.79
CA PRO A 63 -10.51 -18.74 2.11
C PRO A 63 -9.05 -18.44 1.70
N HIS A 64 -8.85 -17.48 0.80
CA HIS A 64 -7.51 -17.05 0.36
C HIS A 64 -6.93 -15.92 1.21
N GLN A 65 -7.73 -15.33 2.10
CA GLN A 65 -7.29 -14.22 2.94
C GLN A 65 -6.91 -14.72 4.34
N ARG A 66 -5.69 -14.40 4.74
CA ARG A 66 -5.15 -14.68 6.07
C ARG A 66 -4.61 -13.40 6.68
N GLY A 67 -4.50 -13.34 8.00
CA GLY A 67 -3.90 -12.19 8.65
C GLY A 67 -3.49 -12.43 10.09
N ARG A 68 -2.78 -11.44 10.64
CA ARG A 68 -2.39 -11.32 12.04
C ARG A 68 -2.89 -9.97 12.54
N ARG A 69 -3.32 -9.91 13.81
CA ARG A 69 -3.70 -8.65 14.47
C ARG A 69 -2.48 -8.09 15.18
N ASP A 70 -2.53 -6.81 15.53
CA ASP A 70 -1.61 -6.20 16.50
C ASP A 70 -0.12 -6.20 16.07
N VAL A 71 0.13 -6.32 14.75
CA VAL A 71 1.49 -6.35 14.17
C VAL A 71 2.27 -5.07 14.45
N GLN A 72 1.59 -3.96 14.67
CA GLN A 72 2.19 -2.68 15.02
C GLN A 72 2.87 -2.71 16.41
N TRP A 73 2.58 -3.69 17.26
CA TRP A 73 3.15 -3.83 18.61
C TRP A 73 4.25 -4.90 18.72
N GLU A 74 4.59 -5.57 17.63
CA GLU A 74 5.57 -6.68 17.62
C GLU A 74 7.03 -6.19 17.68
N GLY A 75 7.26 -4.89 17.51
CA GLY A 75 8.58 -4.29 17.36
C GLY A 75 9.17 -4.51 15.96
N GLY A 76 10.39 -4.02 15.76
CA GLY A 76 11.13 -4.19 14.52
C GLY A 76 10.52 -3.45 13.31
N PRO A 77 10.84 -3.89 12.07
CA PRO A 77 10.53 -3.16 10.85
C PRO A 77 9.06 -2.73 10.69
N ALA A 78 8.09 -3.55 11.11
CA ALA A 78 6.68 -3.21 11.03
C ALA A 78 6.28 -2.08 12.01
N THR A 79 6.82 -2.07 13.22
CA THR A 79 6.61 -0.99 14.19
C THR A 79 7.33 0.29 13.77
N ASP A 80 8.49 0.18 13.12
CA ASP A 80 9.26 1.32 12.60
C ASP A 80 8.49 2.12 11.53
N LEU A 81 7.49 1.51 10.88
CA LEU A 81 6.62 2.19 9.91
C LEU A 81 5.50 3.03 10.54
N ILE A 82 5.27 2.93 11.85
CA ILE A 82 4.34 3.83 12.52
C ILE A 82 4.87 5.24 12.38
N ALA A 83 4.04 6.15 11.86
CA ALA A 83 4.45 7.53 11.59
C ALA A 83 5.65 7.63 10.61
N HIS A 84 5.73 6.72 9.63
CA HIS A 84 6.72 6.78 8.54
C HIS A 84 6.70 8.17 7.86
N GLU A 85 7.77 8.94 8.05
CA GLU A 85 7.80 10.37 7.68
C GLU A 85 7.46 10.63 6.20
N PRO A 86 8.00 9.88 5.21
CA PRO A 86 7.60 10.06 3.81
C PRO A 86 6.10 9.91 3.55
N THR A 87 5.45 9.01 4.31
CA THR A 87 3.99 8.85 4.24
C THR A 87 3.28 10.06 4.85
N LEU A 88 3.77 10.58 5.98
CA LEU A 88 3.18 11.76 6.63
C LEU A 88 3.34 13.02 5.79
N GLU A 89 4.52 13.25 5.22
CA GLU A 89 4.78 14.38 4.32
C GLU A 89 3.82 14.37 3.13
N LEU A 90 3.63 13.19 2.51
CA LEU A 90 2.67 13.02 1.42
C LEU A 90 1.23 13.30 1.87
N LEU A 91 0.80 12.71 2.99
CA LEU A 91 -0.57 12.88 3.49
C LEU A 91 -0.85 14.33 3.89
N ARG A 92 0.11 15.04 4.51
CA ARG A 92 0.00 16.48 4.81
C ARG A 92 -0.10 17.31 3.53
N ALA A 93 0.68 16.97 2.50
CA ALA A 93 0.61 17.69 1.22
C ALA A 93 -0.73 17.49 0.50
N ILE A 94 -1.38 16.32 0.66
CA ILE A 94 -2.67 16.02 0.03
C ILE A 94 -3.85 16.55 0.85
N PHE A 95 -3.83 16.37 2.16
CA PHE A 95 -5.00 16.60 3.03
C PHE A 95 -4.87 17.83 3.95
N GLY A 96 -3.68 18.41 4.05
CA GLY A 96 -3.36 19.48 5.00
C GLY A 96 -2.93 18.97 6.38
N ASP A 97 -2.80 19.89 7.33
CA ASP A 97 -2.15 19.67 8.62
C ASP A 97 -3.08 19.17 9.76
N GLN A 98 -4.24 18.58 9.45
CA GLN A 98 -5.24 18.14 10.44
C GLN A 98 -5.32 16.62 10.57
#